data_AF-A0A0J6GHZ6-F1
#
_entry.id   AF-A0A0J6GHZ6-F1
#
_cell.length_a   1.000
_cell.length_b   1.000
_cell.length_c   1.000
_cell.angle_alpha   90.00
_cell.angle_beta   90.00
_cell.angle_gamma   90.00
#
_symmetry.space_group_name_H-M   'P 1'
#
loop_
_entity.id
_entity.type
_entity.pdbx_description
1 polymer ?
#
loop_
_entity_poly.entity_id
_entity_poly.type
_entity_poly.pdbx_seq_one_letter_code
_entity_poly.pdbx_strand_id
1 'polypeptide(L)' 'MRREIGYWHREGRELFYYLEFKPETAEFYLTCEHTPSEGEGSVRSVLLSEARGERYYEDALLIIKEELFKHYTV' A
#
# COMPACT_ATOMS: atom_id res chain seq x y z
N MET A 1 9.24 2.81 -6.39
CA MET A 1 7.96 3.48 -6.78
C MET A 1 7.05 3.45 -5.57
N ARG A 2 6.36 4.55 -5.25
CA ARG A 2 5.37 4.59 -4.16
C ARG A 2 4.08 5.18 -4.68
N ARG A 3 2.95 4.50 -4.46
CA ARG A 3 1.63 4.93 -4.91
C ARG A 3 0.65 4.81 -3.75
N GLU A 4 -0.06 5.88 -3.44
CA GLU A 4 -1.18 5.82 -2.50
C GLU A 4 -2.31 4.98 -3.10
N ILE A 5 -2.84 4.08 -2.29
CA ILE A 5 -3.90 3.15 -2.71
C ILE A 5 -5.15 3.25 -1.83
N GLY A 6 -5.07 3.97 -0.71
CA GLY A 6 -6.20 4.15 0.16
C GLY A 6 -5.93 5.06 1.34
N TYR A 7 -7.02 5.60 1.87
CA TYR A 7 -7.04 6.44 3.05
C TYR A 7 -8.15 5.97 3.98
N TRP A 8 -7.93 6.08 5.27
CA TRP A 8 -8.96 5.87 6.27
C TRP A 8 -8.79 6.88 7.39
N HIS A 9 -9.88 7.52 7.79
CA HIS A 9 -9.89 8.42 8.92
C HIS A 9 -11.06 8.13 9.85
N ARG A 10 -10.77 8.11 11.15
CA ARG A 10 -11.77 8.02 12.20
C ARG A 10 -11.26 8.65 13.48
N GLU A 11 -12.09 9.50 14.10
CA GLU A 11 -11.85 10.04 15.44
C GLU A 11 -10.45 10.69 15.57
N GLY A 12 -10.02 11.43 14.54
CA GLY A 12 -8.72 12.12 14.52
C GLY A 12 -7.52 11.21 14.26
N ARG A 13 -7.73 9.92 13.96
CA ARG A 13 -6.69 9.01 13.50
C ARG A 13 -6.77 8.86 12.00
N GLU A 14 -5.67 9.13 11.33
CA GLU A 14 -5.53 8.99 9.89
C GLU A 14 -4.62 7.80 9.58
N LEU A 15 -5.03 6.97 8.62
CA LEU A 15 -4.27 5.86 8.08
C LEU A 15 -4.15 6.06 6.57
N PHE A 16 -2.93 6.21 6.09
CA PHE A 16 -2.60 6.27 4.66
C PHE A 16 -1.98 4.96 4.23
N TYR A 17 -2.50 4.38 3.15
CA TYR A 17 -2.05 3.11 2.61
C TYR A 17 -1.36 3.31 1.28
N TYR A 18 -0.21 2.67 1.11
CA TYR A 18 0.64 2.79 -0.05
C TYR A 18 1.06 1.41 -0.57
N LEU A 19 1.11 1.29 -1.88
CA LEU A 19 1.85 0.24 -2.57
C LEU A 19 3.25 0.77 -2.87
N GLU A 20 4.27 0.13 -2.29
CA GLU A 20 5.67 0.47 -2.46
C GLU A 20 6.42 -0.64 -3.20
N PHE A 21 7.19 -0.28 -4.21
CA PHE A 21 8.10 -1.18 -4.91
C PHE A 21 9.55 -0.84 -4.58
N LYS A 22 10.28 -1.81 -4.04
CA LYS A 22 11.72 -1.74 -3.77
C LYS A 22 12.51 -2.36 -4.94
N PRO A 23 13.20 -1.54 -5.75
CA PRO A 23 13.91 -2.04 -6.93
C PRO A 23 15.13 -2.91 -6.58
N GLU A 24 15.71 -2.74 -5.39
CA GLU A 24 16.91 -3.47 -4.96
C GLU A 24 16.62 -4.96 -4.75
N THR A 25 15.42 -5.28 -4.28
CA THR A 25 14.97 -6.67 -4.01
C THR A 25 13.90 -7.15 -4.98
N ALA A 26 13.41 -6.26 -5.86
CA ALA A 26 12.26 -6.50 -6.74
C ALA A 26 10.98 -6.92 -5.98
N GLU A 27 10.78 -6.35 -4.78
CA GLU A 27 9.66 -6.69 -3.91
C GLU A 27 8.64 -5.56 -3.84
N PHE A 28 7.36 -5.96 -3.75
CA PHE A 28 6.27 -5.05 -3.41
C PHE A 28 5.93 -5.13 -1.93
N TYR A 29 5.63 -3.99 -1.33
CA TYR A 29 5.21 -3.83 0.06
C TYR A 29 3.89 -3.08 0.12
N LEU A 30 3.05 -3.50 1.07
CA LEU A 30 1.90 -2.74 1.52
C LEU A 30 2.32 -1.95 2.75
N THR A 31 2.34 -0.63 2.64
CA THR A 31 2.78 0.28 3.69
C THR A 31 1.59 1.07 4.24
N CYS A 32 1.46 1.09 5.57
CA CYS A 32 0.46 1.85 6.28
C CYS A 32 1.18 2.90 7.15
N GLU A 33 0.88 4.16 6.93
CA GLU A 33 1.28 5.27 7.78
C GLU A 33 0.11 5.67 8.66
N HIS A 34 0.36 5.71 9.96
CA HIS A 34 -0.61 6.12 10.96
C HIS A 34 -0.23 7.47 11.54
N THR A 35 -1.15 8.42 11.43
CA THR A 35 -1.05 9.74 12.04
C THR A 35 -2.14 9.83 13.12
N PRO A 36 -1.78 9.68 14.41
CA PRO A 36 -2.72 9.83 15.50
C PRO A 36 -3.10 11.29 15.72
N SER A 37 -4.22 11.52 16.40
CA SER A 37 -4.68 12.87 16.78
C SER A 37 -3.73 13.56 17.75
N GLU A 38 -3.09 12.77 18.62
CA GLU A 38 -2.11 13.21 19.61
C GLU A 38 -0.96 12.19 19.66
N GLY A 39 0.27 12.68 19.76
CA GLY A 39 1.48 11.84 19.83
C GLY A 39 2.19 11.65 18.48
N GLU A 40 3.16 10.75 18.46
CA GLU A 40 3.98 10.47 17.27
C GLU A 40 3.33 9.42 16.36
N GLY A 41 3.42 9.65 15.06
CA GLY A 41 2.97 8.71 14.04
C GLY A 41 3.82 7.45 13.97
N SER A 42 3.31 6.44 13.27
CA SER A 42 4.02 5.19 13.04
C SER A 42 3.85 4.71 11.61
N VAL A 43 4.83 3.95 11.13
CA VAL A 43 4.80 3.35 9.79
C VAL A 43 5.00 1.86 9.91
N ARG A 44 4.15 1.07 9.25
CA ARG A 44 4.27 -0.38 9.14
C ARG A 44 4.29 -0.76 7.66
N SER A 45 5.28 -1.56 7.27
CA SER A 45 5.35 -2.14 5.93
C SER A 45 5.32 -3.66 6.03
N VAL A 46 4.55 -4.30 5.16
CA VAL A 46 4.45 -5.76 5.06
C VAL A 46 4.73 -6.16 3.62
N LEU A 47 5.48 -7.25 3.42
CA LEU A 47 5.72 -7.79 2.08
C LEU A 47 4.38 -8.18 1.45
N LEU A 48 4.15 -7.80 0.20
CA LEU A 48 2.84 -8.01 -0.44
C LEU A 48 2.47 -9.49 -0.51
N SER A 49 3.43 -10.41 -0.66
CA SER A 49 3.17 -11.85 -0.63
C SER A 49 2.63 -12.36 0.71
N GLU A 50 2.87 -11.63 1.80
CA GLU A 50 2.45 -11.96 3.16
C GLU A 50 1.24 -11.11 3.63
N ALA A 51 0.90 -10.05 2.90
CA ALA A 51 -0.15 -9.09 3.26
C ALA A 51 -1.58 -9.58 2.97
N ARG A 52 -1.79 -10.88 2.74
CA ARG A 52 -3.12 -11.42 2.45
C ARG A 52 -4.05 -11.19 3.66
N GLY A 53 -5.13 -10.45 3.44
CA GLY A 53 -6.09 -10.07 4.48
C GLY A 53 -5.85 -8.70 5.10
N GLU A 54 -4.75 -8.03 4.75
CA GLU A 54 -4.57 -6.61 5.06
C GLU A 54 -5.56 -5.76 4.23
N ARG A 55 -5.91 -4.58 4.76
CA ARG A 55 -6.74 -3.62 4.03
C ARG A 55 -6.04 -3.17 2.76
N TYR A 56 -6.78 -3.01 1.66
CA TYR A 56 -6.27 -2.61 0.35
C TYR A 56 -5.30 -3.61 -0.32
N TYR A 57 -5.24 -4.85 0.17
CA TYR A 57 -4.46 -5.92 -0.48
C TYR A 57 -4.92 -6.19 -1.91
N GLU A 58 -6.24 -6.35 -2.13
CA GLU A 58 -6.80 -6.62 -3.45
C GLU A 58 -6.61 -5.43 -4.41
N ASP A 59 -6.73 -4.20 -3.92
CA ASP A 59 -6.48 -2.98 -4.68
C ASP A 59 -5.01 -2.89 -5.13
N ALA A 60 -4.06 -3.24 -4.24
CA ALA A 60 -2.65 -3.32 -4.60
C ALA A 60 -2.39 -4.35 -5.71
N LEU A 61 -3.03 -5.53 -5.64
CA LEU A 61 -2.93 -6.54 -6.71
C LEU A 61 -3.52 -6.05 -8.02
N LEU A 62 -4.65 -5.33 -7.99
CA LEU A 62 -5.27 -4.78 -9.19
C LEU A 62 -4.35 -3.76 -9.85
N ILE A 63 -3.78 -2.83 -9.09
CA ILE A 63 -2.84 -1.83 -9.59
C ILE A 63 -1.64 -2.49 -10.26
N ILE A 64 -1.06 -3.53 -9.63
CA ILE A 64 0.07 -4.25 -10.22
C ILE A 64 -0.34 -4.90 -11.56
N LYS A 65 -1.50 -5.56 -11.59
CA LYS A 65 -2.03 -6.18 -12.83
C LYS A 65 -2.23 -5.12 -13.91
N GLU A 66 -2.87 -4.01 -13.59
CA GLU A 66 -3.11 -2.92 -14.54
C GLU A 66 -1.81 -2.38 -15.14
N GLU A 67 -0.79 -2.15 -14.33
CA GLU A 67 0.51 -1.69 -14.85
C GLU A 67 1.23 -2.76 -15.67
N LEU A 68 1.15 -4.04 -15.27
CA LEU A 68 1.74 -5.14 -16.03
C LEU A 68 1.08 -5.33 -17.41
N PHE A 69 -0.23 -5.14 -17.49
CA PHE A 69 -1.00 -5.34 -18.72
C PHE A 69 -1.33 -4.04 -19.46
N LYS A 70 -0.79 -2.90 -19.03
CA LYS A 70 -1.08 -1.59 -19.63
C LYS A 70 -0.84 -1.50 -21.13
N HIS A 71 0.12 -2.27 -21.63
CA HIS A 71 0.48 -2.34 -23.05
C HIS A 71 0.09 -3.66 -23.70
N TYR A 72 -0.67 -4.50 -23.00
CA TYR A 72 -1.14 -5.76 -23.52
C TYR A 72 -2.44 -5.54 -24.32
N THR A 73 -2.31 -5.40 -25.63
CA THR A 73 -3.42 -5.40 -26.58
C THR A 73 -3.45 -6.75 -27.30
N VAL A 74 -4.61 -7.42 -27.27
CA VAL A 74 -4.90 -8.66 -28.00
C VAL A 74 -5.28 -8.34 -29.44
#